data_AF-A0A352BTZ4-F1
#
_entry.id   AF-A0A352BTZ4-F1
#
_cell.length_a   1.000
_cell.length_b   1.000
_cell.length_c   1.000
_cell.angle_alpha   90.00
_cell.angle_beta   90.00
_cell.angle_gamma   90.00
#
_symmetry.space_group_name_H-M   'P 1'
#
loop_
_entity.id
_entity.type
_entity.pdbx_description
1 polymer ?
#
loop_
_entity_poly.entity_id
_entity_poly.type
_entity_poly.pdbx_seq_one_letter_code
_entity_poly.pdbx_strand_id
1 'polypeptide(L)'
;IQRYGWDNVFSFQLYKQGVEVLHIVNPVLHMGIESCDNYLDKVNQAMNTLVWAERQGMISKDFTSIQKFYNQLNTLCVAGLMRQILKPCLPLMRRQLASGIPSIRVLDLYKFYYFSWYKNKA
;
A
#
# COMPACT_ATOMS: atom_id res chain seq x y z
N ILE A 1 12.80 -1.94 -13.58
CA ILE A 1 12.13 -0.97 -12.68
C ILE A 1 12.37 -1.44 -11.25
N GLN A 2 13.15 -0.70 -10.45
CA GLN A 2 13.33 -0.99 -9.03
C GLN A 2 12.37 -0.10 -8.22
N ARG A 3 11.31 -0.69 -7.66
CA ARG A 3 10.28 0.00 -6.87
C ARG A 3 9.98 -0.82 -5.62
N TYR A 4 9.63 -0.17 -4.52
CA TYR A 4 9.20 -0.89 -3.31
C TYR A 4 7.80 -1.52 -3.50
N GLY A 5 7.50 -2.61 -2.77
CA GLY A 5 6.17 -3.25 -2.74
C GLY A 5 5.94 -4.40 -3.73
N TRP A 6 6.99 -4.92 -4.36
CA TRP A 6 6.89 -6.10 -5.24
C TRP A 6 6.55 -7.40 -4.50
N ASP A 7 6.73 -7.44 -3.18
CA ASP A 7 6.52 -8.64 -2.37
C ASP A 7 5.08 -9.18 -2.48
N ASN A 8 4.09 -8.28 -2.59
CA ASN A 8 2.69 -8.65 -2.81
C ASN A 8 2.48 -9.31 -4.18
N VAL A 9 3.18 -8.82 -5.21
CA VAL A 9 3.09 -9.37 -6.57
C VAL A 9 3.75 -10.74 -6.61
N PHE A 10 4.95 -10.87 -6.03
CA PHE A 10 5.66 -12.13 -5.94
C PHE A 10 4.85 -13.18 -5.17
N SER A 11 4.35 -12.82 -3.98
CA SER A 11 3.49 -13.69 -3.17
C SER A 11 2.23 -14.15 -3.93
N PHE A 12 1.58 -13.24 -4.65
CA PHE A 12 0.42 -13.60 -5.47
C PHE A 12 0.76 -14.57 -6.61
N GLN A 13 1.91 -14.39 -7.27
CA GLN A 13 2.31 -15.28 -8.38
C GLN A 13 2.59 -16.69 -7.88
N LEU A 14 3.27 -16.84 -6.74
CA LEU A 14 3.49 -18.14 -6.10
C LEU A 14 2.15 -18.79 -5.72
N TYR A 15 1.26 -18.02 -5.08
CA TYR A 15 -0.08 -18.49 -4.73
C TYR A 15 -0.87 -18.95 -5.97
N LYS A 16 -0.87 -18.16 -7.05
CA LYS A 16 -1.57 -18.47 -8.30
C LYS A 16 -1.03 -19.73 -8.97
N GLN A 17 0.27 -19.98 -8.87
CA GLN A 17 0.93 -21.16 -9.44
C GLN A 17 0.85 -22.41 -8.54
N GLY A 18 0.27 -22.29 -7.33
CA GLY A 18 0.20 -23.40 -6.39
C GLY A 18 1.57 -23.85 -5.88
N VAL A 19 2.55 -22.95 -5.84
CA VAL A 19 3.91 -23.26 -5.38
C VAL A 19 3.90 -23.40 -3.86
N GLU A 20 4.38 -24.53 -3.36
CA GLU A 20 4.58 -24.75 -1.93
C GLU A 20 5.76 -23.88 -1.43
N VAL A 21 5.51 -23.04 -0.43
CA VAL A 21 6.52 -22.15 0.15
C VAL A 21 7.04 -22.75 1.44
N LEU A 22 8.29 -23.24 1.41
CA LEU A 22 9.00 -23.66 2.61
C LEU A 22 9.51 -22.44 3.38
N HIS A 23 8.97 -22.20 4.56
CA HIS A 23 9.45 -21.14 5.45
C HIS A 23 10.68 -21.62 6.23
N ILE A 24 11.80 -20.91 6.07
CA ILE A 24 13.00 -21.11 6.88
C ILE A 24 13.07 -20.05 7.98
N VAL A 25 13.62 -20.42 9.14
CA VAL A 25 13.90 -19.48 10.23
C VAL A 25 15.20 -18.76 9.94
N ASN A 26 15.12 -17.56 9.38
CA ASN A 26 16.29 -16.70 9.14
C ASN A 26 16.30 -15.56 10.17
N PRO A 27 17.33 -15.42 11.02
CA PRO A 27 17.42 -14.31 11.96
C PRO A 27 17.48 -12.97 11.21
N VAL A 28 16.69 -12.00 11.68
CA VAL A 28 16.64 -10.66 11.08
C VAL A 28 17.82 -9.83 11.59
N LEU A 29 18.66 -9.36 10.68
CA LEU A 29 19.71 -8.38 11.00
C LEU A 29 19.12 -6.96 10.97
N HIS A 30 19.10 -6.28 12.11
CA HIS A 30 18.62 -4.90 12.18
C HIS A 30 19.77 -3.91 11.89
N MET A 31 19.86 -3.44 10.64
CA MET A 31 20.90 -2.51 10.17
C MET A 31 20.65 -1.04 10.56
N GLY A 32 19.76 -0.81 11.54
CA GLY A 32 19.35 0.52 12.01
C GLY A 32 17.88 0.85 11.72
N ILE A 33 17.46 1.99 12.26
CA ILE A 33 16.08 2.50 12.15
C ILE A 33 16.05 3.53 11.02
N GLU A 34 15.16 3.34 10.05
CA GLU A 34 14.93 4.33 9.00
C GLU A 34 14.07 5.50 9.50
N SER A 35 14.21 6.67 8.86
CA SER A 35 13.35 7.81 9.18
C SER A 35 11.90 7.55 8.77
N CYS A 36 10.95 8.13 9.53
CA CYS A 36 9.53 8.05 9.20
C CYS A 36 9.24 8.56 7.79
N ASP A 37 9.91 9.61 7.33
CA ASP A 37 9.71 10.14 5.97
C ASP A 37 10.12 9.13 4.89
N ASN A 38 11.28 8.47 5.04
CA ASN A 38 11.73 7.43 4.12
C ASN A 38 10.74 6.25 4.10
N TYR A 39 10.23 5.84 5.26
CA TYR A 39 9.20 4.81 5.37
C TYR A 39 7.91 5.22 4.63
N LEU A 40 7.41 6.44 4.83
CA LEU A 40 6.19 6.92 4.17
C LEU A 40 6.35 7.03 2.64
N ASP A 41 7.55 7.38 2.16
CA ASP A 41 7.85 7.37 0.74
C ASP A 41 7.84 5.94 0.17
N LYS A 42 8.36 4.94 0.90
CA LYS A 42 8.25 3.52 0.53
C LYS A 42 6.80 3.04 0.53
N VAL A 43 5.98 3.47 1.49
CA VAL A 43 4.53 3.17 1.51
C VAL A 43 3.84 3.72 0.27
N ASN A 44 4.12 4.98 -0.10
CA ASN A 44 3.61 5.59 -1.31
C ASN A 44 4.05 4.82 -2.57
N GLN A 45 5.35 4.49 -2.68
CA GLN A 45 5.87 3.66 -3.76
C GLN A 45 5.19 2.29 -3.82
N ALA A 46 4.93 1.64 -2.69
CA ALA A 46 4.24 0.36 -2.63
C ALA A 46 2.80 0.45 -3.18
N MET A 47 2.07 1.53 -2.86
CA MET A 47 0.72 1.75 -3.41
C MET A 47 0.76 1.95 -4.93
N ASN A 48 1.75 2.69 -5.43
CA ASN A 48 1.98 2.83 -6.87
C ASN A 48 2.28 1.49 -7.54
N THR A 49 3.21 0.71 -6.98
CA THR A 49 3.60 -0.61 -7.48
C THR A 49 2.40 -1.54 -7.52
N LEU A 50 1.58 -1.55 -6.47
CA LEU A 50 0.38 -2.37 -6.40
C LEU A 50 -0.62 -2.02 -7.51
N VAL A 51 -0.92 -0.73 -7.71
CA VAL A 51 -1.83 -0.29 -8.77
C VAL A 51 -1.25 -0.59 -10.16
N TRP A 52 0.05 -0.36 -10.36
CA TRP A 52 0.73 -0.67 -11.60
C TRP A 52 0.64 -2.18 -11.90
N ALA A 53 0.97 -3.04 -10.94
CA ALA A 53 0.94 -4.49 -11.10
C ALA A 53 -0.48 -4.99 -11.39
N GLU A 54 -1.49 -4.39 -10.75
CA GLU A 54 -2.90 -4.69 -11.00
C GLU A 54 -3.28 -4.36 -12.46
N ARG A 55 -2.83 -3.21 -12.98
CA ARG A 55 -3.06 -2.82 -14.39
C ARG A 55 -2.34 -3.73 -15.39
N GLN A 56 -1.17 -4.26 -15.02
CA GLN A 56 -0.43 -5.22 -15.83
C GLN A 56 -1.00 -6.65 -15.73
N GLY A 57 -2.04 -6.89 -14.94
CA GLY A 57 -2.58 -8.25 -14.71
C GLY A 57 -1.64 -9.17 -13.92
N MET A 58 -0.62 -8.60 -13.26
CA MET A 58 0.36 -9.34 -12.45
C MET A 58 -0.13 -9.63 -11.03
N ILE A 59 -1.24 -9.01 -10.60
CA ILE A 59 -1.90 -9.30 -9.34
C ILE A 59 -3.41 -9.15 -9.53
N SER A 60 -4.22 -9.98 -8.85
CA SER A 60 -5.67 -9.81 -8.89
C SER A 60 -6.09 -8.49 -8.25
N LYS A 61 -7.29 -8.02 -8.58
CA LYS A 61 -7.82 -6.74 -8.09
C LYS A 61 -8.29 -6.79 -6.64
N ASP A 62 -8.15 -7.92 -5.97
CA ASP A 62 -8.75 -8.24 -4.67
C ASP A 62 -7.83 -9.10 -3.80
N PHE A 63 -6.54 -9.21 -4.12
CA PHE A 63 -5.61 -10.03 -3.34
C PHE A 63 -5.32 -9.41 -1.96
N THR A 64 -5.05 -8.10 -1.93
CA THR A 64 -4.69 -7.38 -0.70
C THR A 64 -5.91 -6.75 -0.03
N SER A 65 -5.82 -6.49 1.28
CA SER A 65 -6.89 -5.82 2.05
C SER A 65 -7.20 -4.41 1.52
N ILE A 66 -6.18 -3.65 1.11
CA ILE A 66 -6.36 -2.29 0.58
C ILE A 66 -7.13 -2.29 -0.75
N GLN A 67 -6.88 -3.28 -1.60
CA GLN A 67 -7.62 -3.48 -2.85
C GLN A 67 -9.08 -3.80 -2.59
N LYS A 68 -9.36 -4.77 -1.70
CA LYS A 68 -10.73 -5.12 -1.29
C LYS A 68 -11.49 -3.91 -0.74
N PHE A 69 -10.86 -3.17 0.17
CA PHE A 69 -11.44 -1.98 0.78
C PHE A 69 -11.72 -0.87 -0.24
N TYR A 70 -10.77 -0.59 -1.13
CA TYR A 70 -11.00 0.36 -2.21
C TYR A 70 -12.15 -0.05 -3.11
N ASN A 71 -12.23 -1.33 -3.51
CA ASN A 71 -13.29 -1.81 -4.38
C ASN A 71 -14.66 -1.66 -3.73
N GLN A 72 -14.80 -1.98 -2.44
CA GLN A 72 -16.04 -1.76 -1.67
C GLN A 72 -16.47 -0.29 -1.66
N LEU A 73 -15.54 0.64 -1.44
CA LEU A 73 -15.83 2.07 -1.46
C LEU A 73 -16.12 2.59 -2.88
N ASN A 74 -15.50 1.98 -3.89
CA ASN A 74 -15.70 2.34 -5.29
C ASN A 74 -17.07 1.86 -5.79
N THR A 75 -17.55 0.68 -5.36
CA THR A 75 -18.92 0.22 -5.65
C THR A 75 -19.99 1.10 -5.02
N LEU A 76 -19.67 1.73 -3.90
CA LEU A 76 -20.54 2.72 -3.24
C LEU A 76 -20.37 4.14 -3.82
N CYS A 77 -19.54 4.33 -4.85
CA CYS A 77 -19.21 5.63 -5.46
C CYS A 77 -18.62 6.69 -4.50
N VAL A 78 -18.17 6.30 -3.29
CA VAL A 78 -17.63 7.23 -2.29
C VAL A 78 -16.10 7.32 -2.30
N ALA A 79 -15.41 6.43 -3.01
CA ALA A 79 -13.95 6.41 -3.05
C ALA A 79 -13.33 7.74 -3.56
N GLY A 80 -14.00 8.40 -4.52
CA GLY A 80 -13.59 9.70 -5.05
C GLY A 80 -13.76 10.83 -4.03
N LEU A 81 -14.90 10.86 -3.34
CA LEU A 81 -15.19 11.83 -2.29
C LEU A 81 -14.20 11.72 -1.13
N MET A 82 -13.95 10.50 -0.64
CA MET A 82 -12.96 10.26 0.41
C MET A 82 -11.56 10.73 0.00
N ARG A 83 -11.15 10.49 -1.25
CA ARG A 83 -9.86 11.00 -1.75
C ARG A 83 -9.78 12.52 -1.72
N GLN A 84 -10.85 13.22 -2.10
CA GLN A 84 -10.90 14.69 -2.06
C GLN A 84 -10.83 15.22 -0.63
N ILE A 85 -11.54 14.60 0.31
CA ILE A 85 -11.51 14.97 1.74
C ILE A 85 -10.13 14.72 2.35
N LEU A 86 -9.46 13.61 2.01
CA LEU A 86 -8.17 13.24 2.59
C LEU A 86 -7.00 14.05 2.03
N LYS A 87 -7.07 14.56 0.79
CA LYS A 87 -6.00 15.32 0.14
C LYS A 87 -5.44 16.48 1.00
N PRO A 88 -6.25 17.41 1.53
CA PRO A 88 -5.75 18.49 2.37
C PRO A 88 -5.24 17.99 3.73
N CYS A 89 -5.68 16.83 4.20
CA CYS A 89 -5.24 16.25 5.47
C CYS A 89 -3.87 15.57 5.39
N LEU A 90 -3.31 15.31 4.20
CA LEU A 90 -2.04 14.59 4.06
C LEU A 90 -0.87 15.17 4.87
N PRO A 91 -0.64 16.49 4.92
CA PRO A 91 0.44 17.05 5.74
C PRO A 91 0.23 16.79 7.22
N LEU A 92 -1.03 16.83 7.70
CA LEU A 92 -1.38 16.53 9.09
C LEU A 92 -1.18 15.04 9.38
N MET A 93 -1.55 14.17 8.45
CA MET A 93 -1.33 12.72 8.56
C MET A 93 0.16 12.39 8.62
N ARG A 94 0.99 13.02 7.76
CA ARG A 94 2.45 12.86 7.81
C ARG A 94 3.03 13.29 9.15
N ARG A 95 2.61 14.46 9.66
CA ARG A 95 3.03 14.94 11.00
C ARG A 95 2.60 14.00 12.12
N GLN A 96 1.38 13.45 12.06
CA GLN A 96 0.90 12.48 13.04
C GLN A 96 1.70 11.18 12.99
N LEU A 97 2.03 10.69 11.79
CA LEU A 97 2.80 9.46 11.59
C LEU A 97 4.28 9.62 11.95
N ALA A 98 4.81 10.85 11.90
CA ALA A 98 6.16 11.19 12.35
C ALA A 98 6.20 11.60 13.84
N SER A 99 5.08 11.55 14.56
CA SER A 99 5.03 11.86 15.99
C SER A 99 5.51 10.69 16.85
N GLY A 100 5.72 10.93 18.14
CA GLY A 100 6.08 9.87 19.09
C GLY A 100 4.99 8.82 19.35
N ILE A 101 3.75 9.04 18.86
CA ILE A 101 2.62 8.11 19.03
C ILE A 101 1.88 7.96 17.68
N PRO A 102 2.50 7.29 16.69
CA PRO A 102 1.92 7.14 15.35
C PRO A 102 0.67 6.25 15.37
N SER A 103 -0.33 6.58 14.56
CA SER A 103 -1.59 5.83 14.49
C SER A 103 -1.65 4.94 13.25
N ILE A 104 -1.89 3.64 13.45
CA ILE A 104 -2.07 2.67 12.36
C ILE A 104 -3.26 3.04 11.48
N ARG A 105 -4.36 3.55 12.07
CA ARG A 105 -5.53 3.99 11.31
C ARG A 105 -5.21 5.17 10.39
N VAL A 106 -4.35 6.09 10.84
CA VAL A 106 -3.88 7.21 10.00
C VAL A 106 -3.02 6.68 8.85
N LEU A 107 -2.18 5.67 9.11
CA LEU A 107 -1.40 4.99 8.08
C LEU A 107 -2.30 4.28 7.04
N ASP A 108 -3.39 3.65 7.47
CA ASP A 108 -4.33 3.00 6.56
C ASP A 108 -5.06 4.01 5.67
N LEU A 109 -5.51 5.14 6.24
CA LEU A 109 -6.06 6.25 5.45
C LEU A 109 -5.02 6.84 4.48
N TYR A 110 -3.75 6.92 4.89
CA TYR A 110 -2.66 7.39 4.06
C TYR A 110 -2.47 6.47 2.85
N LYS A 111 -2.38 5.15 3.09
CA LYS A 111 -2.34 4.12 2.05
C LYS A 111 -3.54 4.21 1.12
N PHE A 112 -4.74 4.32 1.67
CA PHE A 112 -5.98 4.44 0.90
C PHE A 112 -5.95 5.65 -0.04
N TYR A 113 -5.52 6.82 0.45
CA TYR A 113 -5.40 8.01 -0.38
C TYR A 113 -4.49 7.75 -1.59
N TYR A 114 -3.26 7.26 -1.37
CA TYR A 114 -2.32 7.04 -2.47
C TYR A 114 -2.80 5.95 -3.42
N PHE A 115 -3.31 4.84 -2.90
CA PHE A 115 -3.91 3.78 -3.72
C PHE A 115 -5.03 4.33 -4.61
N SER A 116 -5.99 5.06 -4.02
CA SER A 116 -7.09 5.71 -4.74
C SER A 116 -6.60 6.72 -5.78
N TRP A 117 -5.60 7.53 -5.42
CA TRP A 117 -4.99 8.49 -6.34
C TRP A 117 -4.37 7.82 -7.56
N TYR A 118 -3.53 6.80 -7.35
CA TYR A 118 -2.92 6.04 -8.44
C TYR A 118 -3.96 5.32 -9.28
N LYS A 119 -5.00 4.73 -8.68
CA LYS A 119 -6.09 4.06 -9.41
C LYS A 119 -6.79 5.00 -10.39
N ASN A 120 -6.94 6.28 -10.03
CA ASN A 120 -7.65 7.30 -10.83
C ASN A 120 -6.74 8.05 -11.80
N LYS A 121 -5.41 7.93 -11.68
CA LYS A 121 -4.45 8.56 -12.60
C LYS A 121 -4.37 7.73 -13.87
N ALA A 122 -4.75 8.27 -15.03
CA ALA A 122 -4.66 7.59 -16.33
C ALA A 122 -3.27 6.98 -16.54
#